data_AF-A0A1L9U170-F1
#
_entry.id   AF-A0A1L9U170-F1
#
_cell.length_a   1.000
_cell.length_b   1.000
_cell.length_c   1.000
_cell.angle_alpha   90.00
_cell.angle_beta   90.00
_cell.angle_gamma   90.00
#
_symmetry.space_group_name_H-M   'P 1'
#
loop_
_entity.id
_entity.type
_entity.pdbx_description
1 polymer ?
#
loop_
_entity_poly.entity_id
_entity_poly.type
_entity_poly.pdbx_seq_one_letter_code
_entity_poly.pdbx_strand_id
1 'polypeptide(L)'
;MTCGRESYVRDLTPILQACFHKKIQVLIGSVGGDGSDKHVQEMFEIVQEIAAKEGFSFKAATISAGFNKRMLTERILNKEVSPCGPVEDLTADSAERAIDIVAQMGAAPA
;
A
#
# COMPACT_ATOMS: atom_id res chain seq x y z
N MET A 1 7.88 6.33 4.86
CA MET A 1 8.29 5.31 5.86
C MET A 1 8.20 5.82 7.28
N THR A 2 7.86 4.95 8.24
CA THR A 2 7.64 5.30 9.66
C THR A 2 8.91 5.28 10.51
N CYS A 3 10.00 4.70 9.99
CA CYS A 3 11.33 4.72 10.59
C CYS A 3 12.42 4.75 9.50
N GLY A 4 13.69 4.78 9.89
CA GLY A 4 14.80 4.78 8.93
C GLY A 4 14.88 3.48 8.13
N ARG A 5 15.27 3.57 6.86
CA ARG A 5 15.38 2.45 5.91
C ARG A 5 16.11 1.23 6.48
N GLU A 6 17.22 1.46 7.17
CA GLU A 6 18.04 0.41 7.78
C GLU A 6 17.27 -0.46 8.78
N SER A 7 16.25 0.10 9.45
CA SER A 7 15.41 -0.69 10.36
C SER A 7 14.58 -1.72 9.59
N TYR A 8 14.03 -1.35 8.43
CA TYR A 8 13.30 -2.29 7.57
C TYR A 8 14.22 -3.36 7.01
N VAL A 9 15.41 -2.98 6.55
CA VAL A 9 16.40 -3.95 6.03
C VAL A 9 16.79 -4.95 7.11
N ARG A 10 17.15 -4.45 8.30
CA ARG A 10 17.50 -5.28 9.45
C ARG A 10 16.40 -6.27 9.81
N ASP A 11 15.14 -5.83 9.83
CA ASP A 11 14.02 -6.65 10.30
C ASP A 11 13.48 -7.61 9.21
N LEU A 12 13.50 -7.20 7.94
CA LEU A 12 13.06 -8.04 6.81
C LEU A 12 14.06 -9.14 6.45
N THR A 13 15.37 -8.88 6.57
CA THR A 13 16.40 -9.85 6.19
C THR A 13 16.20 -11.23 6.82
N PRO A 14 16.05 -11.39 8.16
CA PRO A 14 15.84 -12.71 8.76
C PRO A 14 14.50 -13.34 8.35
N ILE A 15 13.45 -12.54 8.09
CA ILE A 15 12.16 -13.03 7.61
C ILE A 15 12.31 -13.63 6.21
N LEU A 16 13.02 -12.95 5.31
CA LEU A 16 13.26 -13.41 3.94
C LEU A 16 14.19 -14.62 3.89
N GLN A 17 15.22 -14.65 4.75
CA GLN A 17 16.07 -15.84 4.92
C GLN A 17 15.26 -17.06 5.37
N ALA A 18 14.39 -16.89 6.36
CA ALA A 18 13.49 -17.96 6.81
C ALA A 18 12.52 -18.39 5.68
N CYS A 19 11.92 -17.44 4.97
CA CYS A 19 11.07 -17.71 3.79
C CYS A 19 11.81 -18.58 2.76
N PHE A 20 13.03 -18.20 2.39
CA PHE A 20 13.81 -18.87 1.36
C PHE A 20 14.27 -20.28 1.78
N HIS A 21 14.86 -20.42 2.97
CA HIS A 21 15.46 -21.66 3.42
C HIS A 21 14.45 -22.65 4.00
N LYS A 22 13.39 -22.16 4.67
CA LYS A 22 12.37 -23.02 5.30
C LYS A 22 11.12 -23.21 4.44
N LYS A 23 11.03 -22.52 3.29
CA LYS A 23 9.87 -22.59 2.38
C LYS A 23 8.56 -22.19 3.06
N ILE A 24 8.65 -21.22 3.98
CA ILE A 24 7.49 -20.64 4.67
C ILE A 24 6.99 -19.47 3.85
N GLN A 25 5.69 -19.41 3.61
CA GLN A 25 5.07 -18.27 2.94
C GLN A 25 4.98 -17.07 3.89
N VAL A 26 5.29 -15.89 3.37
CA VAL A 26 5.24 -14.63 4.13
C VAL A 26 4.17 -13.74 3.52
N LEU A 27 3.30 -13.21 4.39
CA LEU A 27 2.34 -12.16 4.07
C LEU A 27 2.68 -10.93 4.91
N ILE A 28 2.97 -9.81 4.25
CA ILE A 28 3.13 -8.52 4.90
C ILE A 28 1.77 -7.83 4.82
N GLY A 29 1.05 -7.79 5.94
CA GLY A 29 -0.34 -7.31 5.97
C GLY A 29 -0.50 -5.79 5.92
N SER A 30 0.55 -5.02 6.24
CA SER A 30 0.53 -3.56 6.19
C SER A 30 1.94 -3.00 6.05
N VAL A 31 2.06 -1.84 5.41
CA VAL A 31 3.31 -1.13 5.14
C VAL A 31 3.04 0.38 5.18
N GLY A 32 3.97 1.18 5.71
CA GLY A 32 3.90 2.65 5.69
C GLY A 32 2.85 3.32 6.59
N GLY A 33 1.69 2.69 6.78
CA GLY A 33 0.61 3.16 7.67
C GLY A 33 -0.33 4.20 7.07
N ASP A 34 -0.12 4.64 5.83
CA ASP A 34 -0.94 5.67 5.16
C ASP A 34 -1.87 5.11 4.06
N GLY A 35 -1.80 3.80 3.78
CA GLY A 35 -2.59 3.14 2.74
C GLY A 35 -2.16 3.44 1.30
N SER A 36 -1.05 4.16 1.09
CA SER A 36 -0.58 4.51 -0.25
C SER A 36 0.13 3.34 -0.94
N ASP A 37 -0.17 3.17 -2.22
CA ASP A 37 0.55 2.23 -3.10
C ASP A 37 2.05 2.57 -3.20
N LYS A 38 2.43 3.82 -2.94
CA LYS A 38 3.84 4.25 -2.93
C LYS A 38 4.63 3.52 -1.85
N HIS A 39 4.07 3.35 -0.65
CA HIS A 39 4.74 2.60 0.41
C HIS A 39 4.74 1.10 0.17
N VAL A 40 3.74 0.56 -0.55
CA VAL A 40 3.78 -0.84 -1.03
C VAL A 40 4.95 -1.03 -1.98
N GLN A 41 5.14 -0.10 -2.92
CA GLN A 41 6.23 -0.16 -3.87
C GLN A 41 7.60 0.04 -3.20
N GLU A 42 7.75 1.01 -2.30
CA GLU A 42 9.00 1.24 -1.55
C GLU A 42 9.38 0.02 -0.69
N MET A 43 8.39 -0.61 -0.04
CA MET A 43 8.62 -1.86 0.70
C MET A 43 9.05 -2.99 -0.24
N PHE A 44 8.40 -3.12 -1.40
CA PHE A 44 8.73 -4.14 -2.37
C PHE A 44 10.16 -3.97 -2.90
N GLU A 45 10.60 -2.73 -3.12
CA GLU A 45 11.98 -2.42 -3.50
C GLU A 45 13.00 -2.84 -2.44
N ILE A 46 12.70 -2.63 -1.14
CA ILE A 46 13.54 -3.15 -0.04
C ILE A 46 13.66 -4.67 -0.13
N VAL A 47 12.54 -5.37 -0.33
CA VAL A 47 12.52 -6.83 -0.45
C VAL A 47 13.35 -7.30 -1.65
N GLN A 48 13.21 -6.62 -2.80
CA GLN A 48 14.00 -6.93 -4.00
C GLN A 48 15.50 -6.69 -3.78
N GLU A 49 15.87 -5.61 -3.11
CA GLU A 49 17.26 -5.30 -2.77
C GLU A 49 17.88 -6.38 -1.88
N ILE A 50 17.19 -6.78 -0.81
CA ILE A 50 17.65 -7.85 0.08
C ILE A 50 17.77 -9.16 -0.69
N ALA A 51 16.76 -9.51 -1.49
CA ALA A 51 16.77 -10.74 -2.28
C ALA A 51 17.95 -10.76 -3.27
N ALA A 52 18.25 -9.64 -3.93
CA ALA A 52 19.40 -9.53 -4.83
C ALA A 52 20.74 -9.67 -4.08
N LYS A 53 20.89 -9.03 -2.91
CA LYS A 53 22.09 -9.12 -2.08
C LYS A 53 22.36 -10.54 -1.57
N GLU A 54 21.31 -11.24 -1.16
CA GLU A 54 21.40 -12.60 -0.59
C GLU A 54 21.35 -13.71 -1.66
N GLY A 55 21.07 -13.38 -2.92
CA GLY A 55 20.92 -14.35 -4.01
C GLY A 55 19.63 -15.17 -3.94
N PHE A 56 18.57 -14.61 -3.35
CA PHE A 56 17.26 -15.26 -3.25
C PHE A 56 16.38 -14.99 -4.47
N SER A 57 15.59 -15.99 -4.84
CA SER A 57 14.53 -15.86 -5.83
C SER A 57 13.18 -16.15 -5.17
N PHE A 58 12.30 -15.15 -5.19
CA PHE A 58 10.96 -15.24 -4.63
C PHE A 58 9.91 -15.09 -5.73
N LYS A 59 8.82 -15.83 -5.62
CA LYS A 59 7.57 -15.52 -6.30
C LYS A 59 6.78 -14.55 -5.42
N ALA A 60 6.87 -13.26 -5.73
CA ALA A 60 6.22 -12.20 -4.97
C ALA A 60 5.07 -11.56 -5.77
N ALA A 61 4.09 -11.04 -5.04
CA ALA A 61 3.00 -10.24 -5.57
C ALA A 61 2.72 -9.07 -4.61
N THR A 62 2.36 -7.93 -5.16
CA THR A 62 1.87 -6.77 -4.40
C THR A 62 0.37 -6.63 -4.58
N ILE A 63 -0.30 -6.08 -3.57
CA ILE A 63 -1.73 -5.73 -3.62
C ILE A 63 -1.80 -4.23 -3.50
N SER A 64 -2.42 -3.58 -4.49
CA SER A 64 -2.58 -2.14 -4.58
C SER A 64 -4.04 -1.75 -4.41
N ALA A 65 -4.26 -0.59 -3.81
CA ALA A 65 -5.56 -0.07 -3.41
C ALA A 65 -5.79 1.38 -3.85
N GLY A 66 -4.85 1.98 -4.58
CA GLY A 66 -4.94 3.35 -5.05
C GLY A 66 -5.98 3.54 -6.16
N PHE A 67 -6.49 4.77 -6.27
CA PHE A 67 -7.40 5.17 -7.32
C PHE A 67 -6.80 6.23 -8.23
N ASN A 68 -7.23 6.22 -9.48
CA ASN A 68 -6.93 7.32 -10.39
C ASN A 68 -7.76 8.56 -10.01
N LYS A 69 -7.10 9.69 -9.74
CA LYS A 69 -7.76 10.95 -9.37
C LYS A 69 -8.78 11.42 -10.41
N ARG A 70 -8.47 11.32 -11.71
CA ARG A 70 -9.39 11.72 -12.79
C ARG A 70 -10.65 10.87 -12.77
N MET A 71 -10.50 9.55 -12.61
CA MET A 71 -11.65 8.65 -12.48
C MET A 71 -12.54 9.07 -11.31
N LEU A 72 -11.97 9.37 -10.14
CA LEU A 72 -12.74 9.84 -8.99
C LEU A 72 -13.49 11.15 -9.30
N THR A 73 -12.79 12.13 -9.86
CA THR A 73 -13.38 13.44 -10.22
C THR A 73 -14.53 13.30 -11.21
N GLU A 74 -14.39 12.49 -12.25
CA GLU A 74 -15.45 12.22 -13.23
C GLU A 74 -16.69 11.61 -12.57
N ARG A 75 -16.51 10.66 -11.65
CA ARG A 75 -17.63 10.01 -10.94
C ARG A 75 -18.34 10.97 -9.99
N ILE A 76 -17.61 11.90 -9.35
CA ILE A 76 -18.22 12.96 -8.54
C ILE A 76 -19.10 13.86 -9.42
N LEU A 77 -18.57 14.34 -10.56
CA LEU A 77 -19.31 15.22 -11.47
C LEU A 77 -20.55 14.55 -12.06
N ASN A 78 -20.47 13.24 -12.34
CA ASN A 78 -21.57 12.43 -12.83
C ASN A 78 -22.55 11.98 -11.75
N LYS A 79 -22.37 12.40 -10.48
CA LYS A 79 -23.21 12.01 -9.33
C LYS A 79 -23.27 10.50 -9.10
N GLU A 80 -22.16 9.81 -9.38
CA GLU A 80 -22.00 8.36 -9.16
C GLU A 80 -21.35 8.02 -7.81
N VAL A 81 -21.09 9.03 -6.98
CA VAL A 81 -20.52 8.89 -5.64
C VAL A 81 -21.57 9.35 -4.64
N SER A 82 -21.65 8.65 -3.51
CA SER A 82 -22.49 9.03 -2.37
C SER A 82 -21.71 8.83 -1.07
N PRO A 83 -22.04 9.58 0.00
CA PRO A 83 -21.39 9.43 1.30
C PRO A 83 -21.47 8.00 1.83
N CYS A 84 -20.35 7.50 2.35
CA CYS A 84 -20.31 6.25 3.09
C CYS A 84 -20.61 6.55 4.57
N GLY A 85 -21.89 6.64 4.93
CA GLY A 85 -22.34 6.96 6.29
C GLY A 85 -22.71 8.45 6.48
N PRO A 86 -22.77 8.95 7.73
CA PRO A 86 -23.28 10.29 8.05
C PRO A 86 -22.19 11.37 7.87
N VAL A 87 -21.60 11.44 6.68
CA VAL A 87 -20.55 12.41 6.32
C VAL A 87 -21.01 13.29 5.17
N GLU A 88 -20.34 14.42 4.96
CA GLU A 88 -20.63 15.33 3.85
C GLU A 88 -20.33 14.71 2.49
N ASP A 89 -20.96 15.24 1.44
CA ASP A 89 -20.71 14.82 0.06
C ASP A 89 -19.26 15.09 -0.36
N LEU A 90 -18.66 14.11 -1.04
CA LEU A 90 -17.35 14.27 -1.63
C LEU A 90 -17.41 15.27 -2.79
N THR A 91 -16.61 16.34 -2.72
CA THR A 91 -16.55 17.38 -3.76
C THR A 91 -15.33 17.19 -4.67
N ALA A 92 -15.46 17.61 -5.94
CA ALA A 92 -14.37 17.55 -6.92
C ALA A 92 -13.14 18.36 -6.46
N ASP A 93 -13.36 19.51 -5.82
CA ASP A 93 -12.30 20.33 -5.22
C ASP A 93 -11.56 19.59 -4.09
N SER A 94 -12.27 18.85 -3.24
CA SER A 94 -11.63 18.03 -2.20
C SER A 94 -10.81 16.89 -2.77
N ALA A 95 -11.32 16.21 -3.81
CA ALA A 95 -10.57 15.17 -4.53
C ALA A 95 -9.33 15.75 -5.23
N GLU A 96 -9.41 16.96 -5.78
CA GLU A 96 -8.29 17.61 -6.46
C GLU A 96 -7.18 17.99 -5.46
N ARG A 97 -7.55 18.55 -4.30
CA ARG A 97 -6.58 18.91 -3.24
C ARG A 97 -5.94 17.73 -2.54
N ALA A 98 -6.52 16.53 -2.63
CA ALA A 98 -5.95 15.34 -2.00
C ALA A 98 -4.56 15.03 -2.57
N ILE A 99 -3.58 14.84 -1.68
CA ILE A 99 -2.19 14.48 -2.04
C ILE A 99 -2.13 13.05 -2.58
N ASP A 100 -2.91 12.15 -1.97
CA ASP A 100 -3.05 10.77 -2.38
C ASP A 100 -4.49 10.31 -2.14
N ILE A 101 -4.93 9.32 -2.91
CA ILE A 101 -6.29 8.76 -2.80
C ILE A 101 -6.15 7.26 -2.57
N VAL A 102 -6.69 6.81 -1.44
CA VAL A 102 -6.60 5.43 -0.97
C VAL A 102 -7.98 4.84 -0.80
N ALA A 103 -8.08 3.51 -0.91
CA ALA A 103 -9.30 2.81 -0.59
C ALA A 103 -9.50 2.66 0.91
N GLN A 104 -10.74 2.83 1.33
CA GLN A 104 -11.21 2.35 2.61
C GLN A 104 -11.40 0.83 2.52
N MET A 105 -10.76 0.09 3.44
CA MET A 105 -10.79 -1.37 3.50
C MET A 105 -11.03 -1.83 4.95
N GLY A 106 -11.84 -2.86 5.14
CA GLY A 106 -12.11 -3.45 6.46
C GLY A 106 -13.61 -3.61 6.76
N ALA A 107 -13.93 -4.22 7.91
CA ALA A 107 -15.32 -4.47 8.33
C ALA A 107 -16.02 -3.22 8.88
N ALA A 108 -15.25 -2.27 9.41
CA ALA A 108 -15.69 -0.95 9.85
C ALA A 108 -14.62 0.08 9.46
N PRO A 109 -14.51 0.39 8.15
CA PRO A 109 -13.56 1.39 7.72
C PRO A 109 -13.99 2.75 8.29
N ALA A 110 -13.10 3.37 9.05
CA ALA A 110 -13.25 4.75 9.50
C ALA A 110 -12.91 5.73 8.37
#